data_AF-A0A4S0UK85-F1
#
_entry.id   AF-A0A4S0UK85-F1
#
_cell.length_a   1.000
_cell.length_b   1.000
_cell.length_c   1.000
_cell.angle_alpha   90.00
_cell.angle_beta   90.00
_cell.angle_gamma   90.00
#
_symmetry.space_group_name_H-M   'P 1'
#
loop_
_entity.id
_entity.type
_entity.pdbx_description
1 polymer ?
#
loop_
_entity_poly.entity_id
_entity_poly.type
_entity_poly.pdbx_seq_one_letter_code
_entity_poly.pdbx_strand_id
1 'polypeptide(L)'
;LPSGIFIRVDVADDLRPAFIDRQLMERALLNLMLNARDAMPDGGEVIVAAAIDREPGSRTATREPMIRLSVADTGIGMNLATLRSAGVPYFSTKTSGTG
;
A
#
# COMPACT_ATOMS: atom_id res chain seq x y z
N LEU A 1 -12.27 -10.56 -3.61
CA LEU A 1 -12.59 -9.76 -2.41
C LEU A 1 -13.98 -10.16 -1.93
N PRO A 2 -14.26 -10.18 -0.62
CA PRO A 2 -15.62 -10.35 -0.12
C PRO A 2 -16.55 -9.27 -0.71
N SER A 3 -17.84 -9.56 -0.76
CA SER A 3 -18.88 -8.59 -1.15
C SER A 3 -18.77 -7.34 -0.28
N GLY A 4 -18.76 -6.15 -0.90
CA GLY A 4 -18.76 -4.86 -0.19
C GLY A 4 -17.42 -4.11 -0.19
N ILE A 5 -16.35 -4.65 -0.77
CA ILE A 5 -15.10 -3.90 -0.99
C ILE A 5 -15.01 -3.42 -2.43
N PHE A 6 -14.85 -2.12 -2.62
CA PHE A 6 -14.63 -1.47 -3.90
C PHE A 6 -13.16 -1.12 -4.07
N ILE A 7 -12.62 -1.34 -5.28
CA ILE A 7 -11.26 -0.93 -5.62
C ILE A 7 -11.35 0.27 -6.56
N ARG A 8 -10.69 1.36 -6.19
CA ARG A 8 -10.44 2.52 -7.04
C ARG A 8 -8.96 2.56 -7.41
N VAL A 9 -8.68 2.81 -8.68
CA VAL A 9 -7.32 2.97 -9.21
C VAL A 9 -7.16 4.41 -9.66
N ASP A 10 -6.15 5.10 -9.13
CA ASP A 10 -5.93 6.53 -9.31
C ASP A 10 -4.47 6.78 -9.74
N VAL A 11 -4.24 6.82 -11.04
CA VAL A 11 -2.90 6.94 -11.62
C VAL A 11 -2.75 8.30 -12.26
N ALA A 12 -1.72 9.04 -11.86
CA ALA A 12 -1.43 10.34 -12.42
C ALA A 12 -1.12 10.23 -13.92
N ASP A 13 -1.67 11.14 -14.74
CA ASP A 13 -1.50 11.12 -16.19
C ASP A 13 -0.05 11.37 -16.65
N ASP A 14 0.76 11.98 -15.79
CA ASP A 14 2.16 12.33 -16.07
C ASP A 14 3.16 11.23 -15.64
N LEU A 15 2.67 10.06 -15.25
CA LEU A 15 3.51 8.97 -14.77
C LEU A 15 4.38 8.41 -15.91
N ARG A 16 5.69 8.41 -15.68
CA ARG A 16 6.66 7.84 -16.62
C ARG A 16 6.79 6.33 -16.35
N PRO A 17 7.14 5.51 -17.36
CA PRO A 17 7.48 4.11 -17.13
C PRO A 17 8.65 3.98 -16.15
N ALA A 18 8.59 2.99 -15.28
CA ALA A 18 9.67 2.67 -14.35
C ALA A 18 10.19 1.25 -14.59
N PHE A 19 11.49 1.06 -14.39
CA PHE A 19 12.10 -0.26 -14.34
C PHE A 19 11.83 -0.88 -12.96
N ILE A 20 11.02 -1.94 -12.95
CA ILE A 20 10.65 -2.66 -11.73
C ILE A 20 10.73 -4.17 -11.98
N ASP A 21 10.99 -4.94 -10.92
CA ASP A 21 10.73 -6.38 -10.95
C ASP A 21 9.22 -6.60 -10.82
N ARG A 22 8.61 -7.12 -11.88
CA ARG A 22 7.15 -7.34 -11.94
C ARG A 22 6.66 -8.30 -10.86
N GLN A 23 7.40 -9.37 -10.59
CA GLN A 23 6.98 -10.39 -9.62
C GLN A 23 7.05 -9.86 -8.19
N LEU A 24 8.09 -9.09 -7.86
CA LEU A 24 8.19 -8.46 -6.55
C LEU A 24 7.11 -7.40 -6.36
N MET A 25 6.80 -6.61 -7.39
CA MET A 25 5.72 -5.62 -7.34
C MET A 25 4.35 -6.26 -7.15
N GLU A 26 4.04 -7.31 -7.91
CA GLU A 26 2.78 -8.08 -7.77
C GLU A 26 2.62 -8.62 -6.34
N ARG A 27 3.68 -9.21 -5.77
CA ARG A 27 3.68 -9.73 -4.39
C ARG A 27 3.46 -8.62 -3.36
N ALA A 28 4.15 -7.49 -3.50
CA ALA A 28 3.98 -6.36 -2.60
C ALA A 28 2.55 -5.82 -2.63
N LEU A 29 1.99 -5.62 -3.81
CA LEU A 29 0.59 -5.20 -3.99
C LEU A 29 -0.39 -6.19 -3.37
N LEU A 30 -0.21 -7.49 -3.61
CA LEU A 30 -1.08 -8.52 -3.04
C LEU A 30 -1.08 -8.49 -1.51
N ASN A 31 0.10 -8.38 -0.88
CA ASN A 31 0.18 -8.31 0.58
C ASN A 31 -0.53 -7.08 1.13
N LEU A 32 -0.38 -5.92 0.49
CA LEU A 32 -1.10 -4.70 0.89
C LEU A 32 -2.61 -4.85 0.70
N MET A 33 -3.07 -5.43 -0.41
CA MET A 33 -4.49 -5.68 -0.66
C MET A 33 -5.10 -6.67 0.33
N LEU A 34 -4.35 -7.69 0.76
CA LEU A 34 -4.78 -8.63 1.80
C LEU A 34 -4.90 -7.95 3.16
N ASN A 35 -3.95 -7.07 3.51
CA ASN A 35 -4.01 -6.29 4.73
C ASN A 35 -5.17 -5.30 4.74
N ALA A 36 -5.39 -4.61 3.63
CA ALA A 36 -6.54 -3.72 3.44
C ALA A 36 -7.87 -4.47 3.61
N ARG A 37 -8.02 -5.64 2.96
CA ARG A 37 -9.20 -6.49 3.11
C ARG A 37 -9.46 -6.86 4.56
N ASP A 38 -8.42 -7.30 5.26
CA ASP A 38 -8.54 -7.77 6.64
C ASP A 38 -8.86 -6.61 7.61
N ALA A 39 -8.54 -5.37 7.23
CA ALA A 39 -8.93 -4.16 7.95
C ALA A 39 -10.39 -3.72 7.70
N MET A 40 -11.10 -4.31 6.73
CA MET A 40 -12.46 -3.91 6.32
C MET A 40 -13.47 -5.05 6.47
N PRO A 41 -13.82 -5.47 7.70
CA PRO A 41 -14.75 -6.58 7.94
C PRO A 41 -16.17 -6.30 7.39
N ASP A 42 -16.58 -5.02 7.35
CA ASP A 42 -17.92 -4.59 6.93
C ASP A 42 -17.96 -4.08 5.47
N GLY A 43 -16.88 -4.28 4.71
CA GLY A 43 -16.68 -3.67 3.40
C GLY A 43 -16.03 -2.27 3.48
N GLY A 44 -15.85 -1.62 2.34
CA GLY A 44 -15.17 -0.33 2.25
C GLY A 44 -14.57 -0.04 0.87
N GLU A 45 -13.67 0.93 0.82
CA GLU A 45 -12.94 1.29 -0.40
C GLU A 45 -11.44 1.05 -0.20
N VAL A 46 -10.79 0.50 -1.22
CA VAL A 46 -9.33 0.51 -1.36
C VAL A 46 -8.95 1.38 -2.54
N ILE A 47 -8.07 2.33 -2.32
CA ILE A 47 -7.52 3.21 -3.34
C ILE A 47 -6.08 2.79 -3.61
N VAL A 48 -5.81 2.34 -4.83
CA VAL A 48 -4.46 2.11 -5.34
C VAL A 48 -4.08 3.31 -6.18
N ALA A 49 -3.12 4.10 -5.72
CA ALA A 49 -2.70 5.31 -6.40
C ALA A 49 -1.22 5.32 -6.76
N ALA A 50 -0.89 5.93 -7.89
CA ALA A 50 0.49 6.10 -8.35
C ALA A 50 0.72 7.52 -8.87
N ALA A 51 1.74 8.20 -8.34
CA ALA A 51 2.09 9.56 -8.71
C ALA A 51 3.59 9.79 -8.61
N ILE A 52 4.10 10.82 -9.29
CA ILE A 52 5.47 11.29 -9.07
C ILE A 52 5.57 11.84 -7.64
N ASP A 53 6.54 11.35 -6.87
CA ASP A 53 6.86 11.87 -5.55
C ASP A 53 7.45 13.28 -5.66
N ARG A 54 6.72 14.25 -5.14
CA ARG A 54 7.06 15.67 -5.17
C ARG A 54 7.38 16.23 -3.78
N GLU A 55 7.39 15.40 -2.74
CA GLU A 55 7.63 15.88 -1.38
C GLU A 55 9.06 16.38 -1.18
N PRO A 56 9.26 17.66 -0.83
CA PRO A 56 10.57 18.19 -0.49
C PRO A 56 11.10 17.49 0.77
N GLY A 57 12.28 16.87 0.69
CA GLY A 57 12.93 16.24 1.84
C GLY A 57 12.55 14.78 2.12
N SER A 58 11.92 14.09 1.15
CA SER A 58 11.81 12.63 1.18
C SER A 58 13.19 12.00 1.46
N ARG A 59 13.24 10.98 2.34
CA ARG A 59 14.50 10.30 2.76
C ARG A 59 15.25 9.67 1.59
N THR A 60 14.60 9.55 0.44
CA THR A 60 15.14 9.12 -0.85
C THR A 60 15.45 10.33 -1.74
N ALA A 61 16.17 11.33 -1.21
CA ALA A 61 16.63 12.51 -1.94
C ALA A 61 17.68 12.15 -3.01
N THR A 62 17.30 11.34 -3.98
CA THR A 62 18.00 11.19 -5.26
C THR A 62 17.63 12.37 -6.14
N ARG A 63 18.53 12.78 -7.04
CA ARG A 63 18.25 13.86 -8.01
C ARG A 63 17.13 13.53 -9.00
N GLU A 64 16.68 12.28 -9.06
CA GLU A 64 15.66 11.82 -10.00
C GLU A 64 14.26 11.74 -9.36
N PRO A 65 13.19 12.10 -10.09
CA PRO A 65 11.82 11.94 -9.63
C PRO A 65 11.50 10.46 -9.37
N MET A 66 11.02 10.14 -8.17
CA MET A 66 10.57 8.79 -7.83
C MET A 66 9.07 8.63 -8.08
N ILE A 67 8.61 7.40 -8.30
CA ILE A 67 7.19 7.08 -8.31
C ILE A 67 6.80 6.63 -6.90
N ARG A 68 5.79 7.28 -6.33
CA ARG A 68 5.11 6.85 -5.11
C ARG A 68 3.93 5.96 -5.52
N LEU A 69 3.97 4.70 -5.08
CA LEU A 69 2.83 3.80 -5.12
C LEU A 69 2.21 3.76 -3.71
N SER A 70 0.91 4.01 -3.61
CA SER A 70 0.17 3.95 -2.35
C SER A 70 -1.04 3.04 -2.45
N VAL A 71 -1.28 2.28 -1.39
CA VAL A 71 -2.52 1.53 -1.16
C VAL A 71 -3.14 2.07 0.13
N ALA A 72 -4.34 2.62 0.04
CA ALA A 72 -5.08 3.16 1.17
C ALA A 72 -6.42 2.45 1.30
N ASP A 73 -6.81 2.06 2.51
CA ASP A 73 -8.10 1.45 2.81
C ASP A 73 -8.92 2.32 3.78
N THR A 74 -10.23 2.11 3.79
CA THR A 74 -11.15 2.76 4.73
C THR A 74 -11.48 1.86 5.93
N GLY A 75 -10.58 0.94 6.28
CA GLY A 75 -10.78 -0.02 7.35
C GLY A 75 -10.64 0.56 8.75
N ILE A 76 -10.63 -0.32 9.73
CA ILE A 76 -10.56 -0.01 11.16
C ILE A 76 -9.22 0.65 11.59
N GLY A 77 -8.24 0.72 10.69
CA GLY A 77 -6.93 1.31 10.93
C GLY A 77 -6.07 0.49 11.88
N MET A 78 -4.99 1.12 12.36
CA MET A 78 -4.03 0.53 13.30
C MET A 78 -3.97 1.35 14.58
N ASN A 79 -3.87 0.69 15.73
CA ASN A 79 -3.50 1.37 16.96
C ASN A 79 -2.02 1.82 16.92
N LEU A 80 -1.62 2.72 17.82
CA LEU A 80 -0.27 3.29 17.85
C LEU A 80 0.85 2.25 18.00
N ALA A 81 0.62 1.16 18.73
CA ALA A 81 1.62 0.11 18.91
C ALA A 81 1.82 -0.69 17.62
N THR A 82 0.72 -1.07 16.96
CA THR A 82 0.71 -1.73 15.65
C THR A 82 1.37 -0.85 14.58
N LEU A 83 1.04 0.44 14.53
CA LEU A 83 1.60 1.38 13.56
C LEU A 83 3.12 1.50 13.66
N ARG A 84 3.68 1.52 14.88
CA ARG A 84 5.14 1.57 15.11
C ARG A 84 5.85 0.33 14.60
N SER A 85 5.19 -0.81 14.64
CA SER A 85 5.74 -2.10 14.24
C SER A 85 5.42 -2.48 12.79
N ALA A 86 4.49 -1.76 12.13
CA ALA A 86 4.01 -2.09 10.78
C ALA A 86 5.12 -2.08 9.72
N GLY A 87 6.20 -1.32 9.93
CA GLY A 87 7.37 -1.29 9.04
C GLY A 87 8.43 -2.36 9.34
N VAL A 88 8.25 -3.18 10.38
CA VAL A 88 9.19 -4.23 10.75
C VAL A 88 8.92 -5.46 9.88
N PRO A 89 9.96 -6.03 9.23
CA PRO A 89 9.79 -7.25 8.44
C PRO A 89 9.13 -8.38 9.24
N TYR A 90 8.17 -9.07 8.60
CA TYR A 90 7.42 -10.20 9.17
C TYR A 90 6.50 -9.88 10.36
N PHE A 91 6.31 -8.62 10.71
CA PHE A 91 5.34 -8.24 11.74
C PHE A 91 3.91 -8.51 11.26
N SER A 92 3.15 -9.28 12.03
CA SER A 92 1.74 -9.56 11.74
C SER A 92 0.93 -9.58 13.03
N THR A 93 -0.26 -8.99 13.01
CA THR A 93 -1.24 -9.07 14.11
C THR A 93 -2.17 -10.28 13.95
N LYS A 94 -2.00 -11.07 12.88
CA LYS A 94 -2.86 -12.21 12.53
C LYS A 94 -2.36 -13.48 13.22
N THR A 95 -3.28 -14.28 13.76
CA THR A 95 -2.99 -15.53 14.50
C THR A 95 -2.31 -16.61 13.65
N SER A 96 -2.39 -16.52 12.32
CA SER A 96 -1.80 -17.44 11.34
C SER A 96 -0.53 -16.90 10.67
N GLY A 97 0.15 -15.94 11.30
CA GLY A 97 1.10 -15.00 10.70
C GLY A 97 2.00 -15.53 9.58
N THR A 98 2.03 -14.81 8.46
CA THR A 98 3.02 -14.97 7.37
C THR A 98 3.82 -13.69 7.07
N GLY A 99 3.56 -12.60 7.80
CA GLY A 99 4.00 -11.24 7.45
C GLY A 99 2.92 -10.52 6.66
#